data_AF-A0A2P5F3S7-F1
#
_entry.id   AF-A0A2P5F3S7-F1
#
_cell.length_a   1.000
_cell.length_b   1.000
_cell.length_c   1.000
_cell.angle_alpha   90.00
_cell.angle_beta   90.00
_cell.angle_gamma   90.00
#
_symmetry.space_group_name_H-M   'P 1'
#
loop_
_entity.id
_entity.type
_entity.pdbx_description
1 polymer ?
#
loop_
_entity_poly.entity_id
_entity_poly.type
_entity_poly.pdbx_seq_one_letter_code
_entity_poly.pdbx_strand_id
1 'polypeptide(L)'
;MFLNVYKIPTSYRPSLSPEIANVPVVDLAGLKQGSEQRSLVIEAIRKASRRNGFFQVINHGICQSMLDGALSSAFEFFRFANFKESEVHV
;
A
#
# COMPACT_ATOMS: atom_id res chain seq x y z
N MET A 1 -20.15 29.56 1.08
CA MET A 1 -20.58 28.50 2.02
C MET A 1 -19.94 27.17 1.59
N PHE A 2 -18.65 26.91 1.87
CA PHE A 2 -17.96 25.67 1.44
C PHE A 2 -16.86 25.14 2.40
N LEU A 3 -16.58 25.80 3.52
CA LEU A 3 -15.40 25.47 4.35
C LEU A 3 -15.57 24.32 5.35
N ASN A 4 -16.73 23.66 5.41
CA ASN A 4 -17.00 22.62 6.41
C ASN A 4 -16.83 21.18 5.91
N VAL A 5 -16.60 20.93 4.62
CA VAL A 5 -16.55 19.57 4.06
C VAL A 5 -15.21 18.83 4.29
N TYR A 6 -14.17 19.54 4.76
CA TYR A 6 -12.86 18.94 5.09
C TYR A 6 -12.54 18.98 6.61
N LYS A 7 -13.51 19.35 7.46
CA LYS A 7 -13.32 19.29 8.91
C LYS A 7 -13.47 17.86 9.40
N ILE A 8 -12.34 17.18 9.57
CA ILE A 8 -12.28 15.89 10.27
C ILE A 8 -12.67 16.15 11.74
N PRO A 9 -13.71 15.45 12.28
CA PRO A 9 -14.07 15.58 13.68
C PRO A 9 -12.88 15.22 14.58
N THR A 10 -12.78 15.86 15.74
CA THR A 10 -11.63 15.71 16.64
C THR A 10 -11.33 14.25 17.00
N SER A 11 -12.36 13.40 17.14
CA SER A 11 -12.25 11.97 17.42
C SER A 11 -11.63 11.13 16.30
N TYR A 12 -11.62 11.62 15.06
CA TYR A 12 -11.05 10.91 13.89
C TYR A 12 -9.73 11.53 13.42
N ARG A 13 -9.26 12.60 14.09
CA ARG A 13 -7.99 13.20 13.73
C ARG A 13 -6.85 12.25 14.12
N PRO A 14 -5.87 12.03 13.23
CA PRO A 14 -4.68 11.28 13.58
C PRO A 14 -3.98 11.90 14.80
N SER A 15 -3.35 11.05 15.61
CA SER A 15 -2.46 11.48 16.68
C SER A 15 -1.32 12.33 16.10
N LEU A 16 -0.98 13.43 16.77
CA LEU A 16 0.19 14.26 16.43
C LEU A 16 1.51 13.64 16.95
N SER A 17 1.42 12.64 17.82
CA SER A 17 2.51 11.77 18.22
C SER A 17 2.30 10.41 17.57
N PRO A 18 2.81 10.18 16.35
CA PRO A 18 2.65 8.89 15.70
C PRO A 18 3.39 7.82 16.49
N GLU A 19 2.71 6.73 16.81
CA GLU A 19 3.36 5.54 17.32
C GLU A 19 4.11 4.86 16.16
N ILE A 20 5.36 4.47 16.41
CA ILE A 20 6.13 3.68 15.43
C ILE A 20 5.55 2.27 15.45
N ALA A 21 4.71 1.96 14.46
CA ALA A 21 4.20 0.62 14.27
C ALA A 21 5.27 -0.26 13.59
N ASN A 22 5.60 -1.39 14.21
CA ASN A 22 6.43 -2.40 13.57
C ASN A 22 5.58 -3.24 12.60
N VAL A 23 5.56 -2.82 11.33
CA VAL A 23 4.80 -3.49 10.28
C VAL A 23 5.55 -4.75 9.83
N PRO A 24 4.93 -5.95 9.83
CA PRO A 24 5.59 -7.16 9.35
C PRO A 24 6.05 -7.00 7.90
N VAL A 25 7.27 -7.45 7.61
CA VAL A 25 7.81 -7.53 6.26
C VAL A 25 7.96 -9.02 5.90
N VAL A 26 7.39 -9.43 4.77
CA VAL A 26 7.45 -10.81 4.28
C VAL A 26 8.33 -10.87 3.03
N ASP A 27 9.39 -11.67 3.08
CA ASP A 27 10.24 -11.95 1.92
C ASP A 27 9.61 -13.05 1.04
N LEU A 28 9.15 -12.67 -0.16
CA LEU A 28 8.50 -13.59 -1.08
C LEU A 28 9.50 -14.43 -1.90
N ALA A 29 10.81 -14.15 -1.85
CA ALA A 29 11.81 -14.99 -2.50
C ALA A 29 11.72 -16.44 -2.01
N GLY A 30 11.40 -16.64 -0.73
CA GLY A 30 11.26 -17.95 -0.11
C GLY A 30 10.17 -18.84 -0.72
N LEU A 31 9.19 -18.27 -1.45
CA LEU A 31 8.17 -19.05 -2.17
C LEU A 31 8.74 -19.91 -3.31
N LYS A 32 9.94 -19.57 -3.79
CA LYS A 32 10.65 -20.25 -4.89
C LYS A 32 11.86 -21.07 -4.42
N GLN A 33 12.15 -21.11 -3.11
CA GLN A 33 13.36 -21.73 -2.53
C GLN A 33 13.14 -23.17 -2.02
N GLY A 34 12.06 -23.84 -2.43
CA GLY A 34 11.72 -25.21 -2.01
C GLY A 34 10.54 -25.30 -1.05
N SER A 35 10.11 -26.52 -0.72
CA SER A 35 8.88 -26.79 0.05
C SER A 35 8.93 -26.27 1.50
N GLU A 36 10.06 -26.44 2.18
CA GLU A 36 10.22 -25.98 3.57
C GLU A 36 10.15 -24.46 3.65
N GLN A 37 10.98 -23.76 2.86
CA GLN A 37 11.01 -22.30 2.85
C GLN A 37 9.67 -21.70 2.40
N ARG A 38 9.04 -22.31 1.40
CA ARG A 38 7.69 -21.91 0.97
C ARG A 38 6.68 -22.03 2.10
N SER A 39 6.74 -23.09 2.90
CA SER A 39 5.84 -23.29 4.04
C SER A 39 6.05 -22.22 5.12
N LEU A 40 7.31 -21.82 5.38
CA LEU A 40 7.63 -20.73 6.30
C LEU A 40 7.05 -19.39 5.83
N VAL A 41 7.20 -19.06 4.54
CA VAL A 41 6.64 -17.82 3.98
C VAL A 41 5.11 -17.82 4.04
N ILE A 42 4.46 -18.94 3.73
CA ILE A 42 3.00 -19.08 3.83
C ILE A 42 2.53 -18.88 5.27
N GLU A 43 3.22 -19.45 6.26
CA GLU A 43 2.86 -19.24 7.67
C GLU A 43 3.10 -17.78 8.10
N ALA A 44 4.17 -17.14 7.62
CA ALA A 44 4.41 -15.72 7.88
C ALA A 44 3.27 -14.84 7.33
N ILE A 45 2.82 -15.08 6.09
CA ILE A 45 1.66 -14.40 5.49
C ILE A 45 0.41 -14.65 6.35
N ARG A 46 0.13 -15.92 6.70
CA ARG A 46 -1.04 -16.28 7.52
C ARG A 46 -1.03 -15.57 8.87
N LYS A 47 0.12 -15.54 9.55
CA LYS A 47 0.29 -14.89 10.85
C LYS A 47 0.09 -13.38 10.75
N ALA A 48 0.71 -12.72 9.77
CA ALA A 48 0.59 -11.29 9.57
C ALA A 48 -0.86 -10.88 9.22
N SER A 49 -1.52 -11.62 8.33
CA SER A 49 -2.93 -11.39 7.99
C SER A 49 -3.86 -11.52 9.21
N ARG A 50 -3.63 -12.51 10.08
CA ARG A 50 -4.49 -12.74 11.25
C ARG A 50 -4.23 -11.78 12.41
N ARG A 51 -2.96 -11.38 12.63
CA ARG A 51 -2.57 -10.58 13.79
C ARG A 51 -2.55 -9.08 13.49
N ASN A 52 -2.07 -8.69 12.31
CA ASN A 52 -1.88 -7.30 11.94
C ASN A 52 -2.96 -6.82 10.97
N GLY A 53 -3.50 -7.70 10.12
CA GLY A 53 -4.44 -7.35 9.05
C GLY A 53 -3.76 -6.72 7.83
N PHE A 54 -2.47 -6.39 7.91
CA PHE A 54 -1.64 -5.87 6.83
C PHE A 54 -0.16 -6.22 7.05
N PHE A 55 0.62 -6.21 5.97
CA PHE A 55 2.06 -6.43 5.96
C PHE A 55 2.67 -5.87 4.68
N GLN A 56 3.98 -5.66 4.70
CA GLN A 56 4.76 -5.30 3.52
C GLN A 56 5.38 -6.56 2.90
N VAL A 57 5.68 -6.52 1.61
CA VAL A 57 6.37 -7.60 0.90
C VAL A 57 7.62 -7.09 0.21
N ILE A 58 8.66 -7.92 0.20
CA ILE A 58 9.90 -7.69 -0.57
C ILE A 58 10.17 -8.91 -1.46
N ASN A 59 11.03 -8.72 -2.46
CA ASN A 59 11.37 -9.76 -3.44
C ASN A 59 10.14 -10.40 -4.10
N HIS A 60 9.09 -9.60 -4.34
CA HIS A 60 7.84 -10.02 -4.97
C HIS A 60 7.99 -10.37 -6.45
N GLY A 61 9.12 -10.02 -7.08
CA GLY A 61 9.44 -10.34 -8.47
C GLY A 61 8.82 -9.39 -9.50
N ILE A 62 8.26 -8.25 -9.06
CA ILE A 62 7.83 -7.18 -9.96
C ILE A 62 9.05 -6.29 -10.20
N CYS A 63 9.38 -6.03 -11.46
CA CYS A 63 10.51 -5.19 -11.83
C CYS A 63 10.30 -3.75 -11.33
N GLN A 64 11.39 -3.13 -10.84
CA GLN A 64 11.34 -1.75 -10.33
C GLN A 64 10.80 -0.77 -11.38
N SER A 65 11.17 -0.94 -12.65
CA SER A 65 10.67 -0.11 -13.76
C SER A 65 9.15 -0.15 -13.93
N MET A 66 8.48 -1.26 -13.57
CA MET A 66 7.02 -1.35 -13.59
C MET A 66 6.41 -0.51 -12.46
N LEU A 67 6.98 -0.58 -11.25
CA LEU A 67 6.53 0.22 -10.11
C LEU A 67 6.72 1.72 -10.37
N ASP A 68 7.88 2.09 -10.89
CA ASP A 68 8.22 3.47 -11.24
C ASP A 68 7.30 4.00 -12.36
N GLY A 69 7.03 3.18 -13.38
CA GLY A 69 6.11 3.50 -14.46
C GLY A 69 4.68 3.74 -13.96
N ALA A 70 4.16 2.87 -13.08
CA ALA A 70 2.84 3.03 -12.49
C ALA A 70 2.71 4.33 -11.68
N LEU A 71 3.73 4.65 -10.87
CA LEU A 71 3.78 5.91 -10.13
C LEU A 71 3.85 7.12 -11.07
N SER A 72 4.69 7.06 -12.11
CA SER A 72 4.82 8.13 -13.11
C SER A 72 3.49 8.40 -13.81
N SER A 73 2.79 7.36 -14.27
CA SER A 73 1.50 7.51 -14.93
C SER A 73 0.44 8.12 -14.01
N ALA A 74 0.38 7.70 -12.74
CA ALA A 74 -0.53 8.30 -11.77
C ALA A 74 -0.20 9.79 -11.53
N PHE A 75 1.08 10.13 -11.34
CA PHE A 75 1.50 11.51 -11.17
C PHE A 75 1.21 12.38 -12.39
N GLU A 76 1.45 11.87 -13.59
CA GLU A 76 1.14 12.59 -14.83
C GLU A 76 -0.36 12.85 -14.96
N PHE A 77 -1.20 11.84 -14.72
CA PHE A 77 -2.66 11.98 -14.75
C PHE A 77 -3.15 13.11 -13.82
N PHE A 78 -2.72 13.10 -12.56
CA PHE A 78 -3.15 14.12 -11.60
C PHE A 78 -2.45 15.48 -11.77
N ARG A 79 -1.26 15.54 -12.38
CA ARG A 79 -0.55 16.80 -12.66
C ARG A 79 -1.26 17.65 -13.70
N PHE A 80 -1.92 17.02 -14.67
CA PHE A 80 -2.65 17.73 -15.74
C PHE A 80 -4.14 17.94 -15.43
N ALA A 81 -4.61 17.56 -14.23
CA ALA A 81 -5.98 17.75 -13.82
C ALA A 81 -6.31 19.21 -13.43
N ASN A 82 -6.53 20.05 -14.44
CA ASN A 82 -7.62 21.05 -14.44
C ASN A 82 -8.92 20.44 -15.01
N PHE A 83 -8.98 19.10 -15.04
CA PHE A 83 -9.99 18.28 -15.72
C PHE A 83 -11.35 18.41 -15.04
N LYS A 84 -12.40 18.67 -15.82
CA LYS A 84 -13.77 18.38 -15.40
C LYS A 84 -13.92 16.86 -15.37
N GLU A 85 -14.51 16.31 -14.31
CA GLU A 85 -14.76 14.87 -14.10
C GLU A 85 -15.53 14.17 -15.24
N SER A 86 -16.05 14.89 -16.23
CA SER A 86 -16.94 14.38 -17.28
C SER A 86 -16.27 13.64 -18.45
N GLU A 87 -14.95 13.54 -18.51
CA GLU A 87 -14.24 12.92 -19.66
C GLU A 87 -13.47 11.64 -19.33
N VAL A 88 -13.55 11.12 -18.10
CA VAL A 88 -12.94 9.82 -17.78
C VAL A 88 -13.93 8.71 -18.14
N HIS A 89 -13.82 8.19 -19.36
CA HIS A 89 -14.48 6.94 -19.74
C HIS A 89 -13.66 5.75 -19.23
N VAL A 90 -14.23 5.05 -18.26
CA VAL A 90 -13.79 3.71 -17.83
C VAL A 90 -14.45 2.65 -18.69
#